data_AF-A0A839JMG8-F1
#
_entry.id   AF-A0A839JMG8-F1
#
_cell.length_a   1.000
_cell.length_b   1.000
_cell.length_c   1.000
_cell.angle_alpha   90.00
_cell.angle_beta   90.00
_cell.angle_gamma   90.00
#
_symmetry.space_group_name_H-M   'P 1'
#
loop_
_entity.id
_entity.type
_entity.pdbx_description
1 polymer ?
#
loop_
_entity_poly.entity_id
_entity_poly.type
_entity_poly.pdbx_seq_one_letter_code
_entity_poly.pdbx_strand_id
1 'polypeptide(L)'
;MKYSAEYKLSLALRKLGFEADPTKCQAIDEMQRSVNALPGKHIRFVINHDDNGDWCAESIEPAGIITGGSAQDDVSDMLKDATYTYFGVPARYCDSALLRVAGEPKIKKHKTLVSA
;
A
#
# COMPACT_ATOMS: atom_id res chain seq x y z
N MET A 1 11.38 6.01 7.04
CA MET A 1 9.95 5.68 6.87
C MET A 1 9.58 4.64 7.91
N LYS A 2 8.42 4.77 8.58
CA LYS A 2 7.96 3.74 9.53
C LYS A 2 7.46 2.55 8.71
N TYR A 3 8.26 1.48 8.67
CA TYR A 3 7.82 0.21 8.12
C TYR A 3 6.81 -0.40 9.08
N SER A 4 5.57 -0.57 8.65
CA SER A 4 4.65 -1.43 9.37
C SER A 4 4.93 -2.87 8.93
N ALA A 5 5.22 -3.76 9.88
CA ALA A 5 5.35 -5.20 9.62
C ALA A 5 3.99 -5.91 9.74
N GLU A 6 2.90 -5.14 9.88
CA GLU A 6 1.58 -5.62 10.26
C GLU A 6 0.95 -6.46 9.15
N TYR A 7 1.08 -6.05 7.89
CA TYR A 7 0.51 -6.81 6.78
C TYR A 7 1.21 -8.15 6.57
N LYS A 8 2.55 -8.18 6.57
CA LYS A 8 3.33 -9.43 6.45
C LYS A 8 3.05 -10.38 7.61
N LEU A 9 2.92 -9.86 8.84
CA LEU A 9 2.52 -10.65 10.00
C LEU A 9 1.11 -11.24 9.84
N SER A 10 0.16 -10.45 9.35
CA SER A 10 -1.20 -10.93 9.06
C SER A 10 -1.23 -12.07 8.06
N LEU A 11 -0.49 -11.94 6.95
CA LEU A 11 -0.39 -12.98 5.94
C LEU A 11 0.20 -14.27 6.52
N ALA A 12 1.19 -14.16 7.41
CA ALA A 12 1.75 -15.31 8.10
C ALA A 12 0.74 -15.99 9.03
N LEU A 13 -0.01 -15.22 9.83
CA LEU A 13 -1.06 -15.75 10.73
C LEU A 13 -2.17 -16.48 9.97
N ARG A 14 -2.62 -15.92 8.84
CA ARG A 14 -3.63 -16.54 7.98
C ARG A 14 -3.16 -17.85 7.35
N LYS A 15 -1.90 -17.91 6.90
CA LYS A 15 -1.29 -19.17 6.42
C LYS A 15 -1.27 -20.27 7.49
N LEU A 16 -1.29 -19.89 8.77
CA LEU A 16 -1.36 -20.79 9.91
C LEU A 16 -2.80 -21.09 10.37
N GLY A 17 -3.81 -20.62 9.64
CA GLY A 17 -5.23 -20.85 9.93
C GLY A 17 -5.85 -19.85 10.92
N PHE A 18 -5.11 -18.82 11.35
CA PHE A 18 -5.67 -17.74 12.15
C PHE A 18 -6.30 -16.68 11.24
N GLU A 19 -7.58 -16.88 10.92
CA GLU A 19 -8.38 -15.90 10.18
C GLU A 19 -9.30 -15.12 11.12
N ALA A 20 -9.16 -13.80 11.11
CA ALA A 20 -10.12 -12.92 11.79
C ALA A 20 -11.22 -12.52 10.81
N ASP A 21 -12.47 -12.57 11.29
CA ASP A 21 -13.63 -12.11 10.52
C ASP A 21 -13.53 -10.59 10.27
N PRO A 22 -13.36 -10.16 8.99
CA PRO A 22 -13.18 -8.75 8.66
C PRO A 22 -14.42 -7.90 8.96
N THR A 23 -15.61 -8.49 9.02
CA THR A 23 -16.87 -7.78 9.35
C THR A 23 -16.92 -7.29 10.80
N LYS A 24 -16.00 -7.76 11.65
CA LYS A 24 -15.85 -7.33 13.04
C LYS A 24 -14.89 -6.15 13.21
N CYS A 25 -14.40 -5.57 12.12
CA CYS A 25 -13.45 -4.48 12.14
C CYS A 25 -14.01 -3.24 11.42
N GLN A 26 -14.40 -2.23 12.20
CA GLN A 26 -14.89 -0.96 11.67
C GLN A 26 -13.90 -0.29 10.69
N ALA A 27 -12.59 -0.41 10.94
CA ALA A 27 -11.55 0.14 10.07
C ALA A 27 -11.56 -0.51 8.68
N ILE A 28 -11.92 -1.80 8.57
CA ILE A 28 -12.12 -2.46 7.27
C ILE A 28 -13.33 -1.87 6.55
N ASP A 29 -14.44 -1.64 7.25
CA ASP A 29 -15.64 -1.06 6.64
C ASP A 29 -15.40 0.37 6.14
N GLU A 30 -14.66 1.17 6.91
CA GLU A 30 -14.26 2.53 6.52
C GLU A 30 -13.33 2.50 5.31
N MET A 31 -12.31 1.64 5.34
CA MET A 31 -11.41 1.43 4.20
C MET A 31 -12.20 1.04 2.94
N GLN A 32 -13.07 0.03 3.03
CA GLN A 32 -13.85 -0.43 1.88
C GLN A 32 -14.79 0.64 1.35
N ARG A 33 -15.45 1.41 2.23
CA ARG A 33 -16.28 2.55 1.83
C ARG A 33 -15.46 3.61 1.10
N SER A 34 -14.30 3.99 1.63
CA SER A 34 -13.41 4.95 0.98
C SER A 34 -12.92 4.44 -0.37
N VAL A 35 -12.45 3.19 -0.47
CA VAL A 35 -11.95 2.62 -1.73
C VAL A 35 -13.07 2.46 -2.77
N ASN A 36 -14.27 2.04 -2.37
CA ASN A 36 -15.40 1.88 -3.28
C ASN A 36 -15.95 3.21 -3.80
N ALA A 37 -15.70 4.32 -3.10
CA ALA A 37 -16.06 5.66 -3.56
C ALA A 37 -15.09 6.21 -4.62
N LEU A 38 -13.90 5.61 -4.77
CA LEU A 38 -12.91 6.06 -5.75
C LEU A 38 -13.28 5.67 -7.19
N PRO A 39 -12.90 6.48 -8.19
CA PRO A 39 -12.97 6.10 -9.58
C PRO A 39 -12.26 4.76 -9.83
N GLY A 40 -12.99 3.78 -10.36
CA GLY A 40 -12.44 2.44 -10.63
C GLY A 40 -12.32 1.53 -9.39
N LYS A 41 -12.80 1.95 -8.22
CA LYS A 41 -12.84 1.15 -6.97
C LYS A 41 -11.49 0.59 -6.53
N HIS A 42 -10.43 1.38 -6.70
CA HIS A 42 -9.08 1.05 -6.28
C HIS A 42 -8.32 2.32 -5.90
N ILE A 43 -7.31 2.17 -5.04
CA ILE A 43 -6.39 3.26 -4.72
C ILE A 43 -5.34 3.33 -5.83
N ARG A 44 -5.12 4.54 -6.35
CA ARG A 44 -4.07 4.81 -7.33
C ARG A 44 -2.85 5.42 -6.67
N PHE A 45 -1.68 4.91 -7.05
CA PHE A 45 -0.40 5.42 -6.59
C PHE A 45 0.44 5.94 -7.75
N VAL A 46 1.16 7.02 -7.48
CA VAL A 46 2.30 7.46 -8.27
C VAL A 46 3.54 6.80 -7.69
N ILE A 47 4.20 5.96 -8.48
CA ILE A 47 5.41 5.23 -8.05
C ILE A 47 6.62 5.78 -8.81
N ASN A 48 7.62 6.26 -8.07
CA ASN A 48 8.89 6.73 -8.59
C ASN A 48 10.00 5.78 -8.15
N HIS A 49 10.96 5.52 -9.04
CA HIS A 49 12.15 4.73 -8.75
C HIS A 49 13.38 5.63 -8.89
N ASP A 50 14.40 5.38 -8.07
CA ASP A 50 15.72 5.93 -8.25
C ASP A 50 16.61 5.04 -9.13
N ASP A 51 17.86 5.46 -9.34
CA ASP A 51 18.81 4.76 -10.20
C ASP A 51 19.28 3.40 -9.63
N ASN A 52 19.10 3.18 -8.31
CA ASN A 52 19.41 1.92 -7.65
C ASN A 52 18.22 0.94 -7.67
N GLY A 53 17.07 1.38 -8.18
CA GLY A 53 15.82 0.61 -8.18
C GLY A 53 15.05 0.69 -6.87
N ASP A 54 15.53 1.47 -5.90
CA ASP A 54 14.74 1.81 -4.72
C ASP A 54 13.60 2.72 -5.15
N TRP A 55 12.50 2.69 -4.40
CA TRP A 55 11.26 3.30 -4.87
C TRP A 55 10.49 3.98 -3.75
N CYS A 56 9.70 4.96 -4.15
CA CYS A 56 8.72 5.62 -3.31
C CYS A 56 7.39 5.72 -4.04
N ALA A 57 6.30 5.65 -3.28
CA ALA A 57 4.95 5.77 -3.80
C ALA A 57 4.12 6.71 -2.92
N GLU A 58 3.29 7.50 -3.58
CA GLU A 58 2.31 8.37 -2.95
C GLU A 58 0.94 8.16 -3.60
N SER A 59 -0.11 8.05 -2.78
CA SER A 59 -1.48 7.91 -3.27
C SER A 59 -2.00 9.20 -3.90
N ILE A 60 -2.68 9.06 -5.05
CA ILE A 60 -3.39 10.17 -5.69
C ILE A 60 -4.66 10.47 -4.90
N GLU A 61 -5.42 9.43 -4.57
CA GLU A 61 -6.66 9.52 -3.80
C GLU A 61 -6.92 8.20 -3.06
N PRO A 62 -7.22 8.22 -1.73
CA PRO A 62 -7.12 9.39 -0.85
C PRO A 62 -5.68 9.91 -0.76
N ALA A 63 -5.47 11.21 -0.57
CA ALA A 63 -4.13 11.76 -0.41
C ALA A 63 -3.51 11.37 0.94
N GLY A 64 -2.18 11.20 0.98
CA GLY A 64 -1.43 11.01 2.24
C GLY A 64 -0.99 9.58 2.56
N ILE A 65 -1.25 8.59 1.69
CA ILE A 65 -0.61 7.27 1.81
C ILE A 65 0.75 7.36 1.13
N ILE A 66 1.82 7.35 1.93
CA ILE A 66 3.20 7.42 1.45
C ILE A 66 3.92 6.16 1.90
N THR A 67 4.56 5.46 0.96
CA THR A 67 5.36 4.28 1.22
C THR A 67 6.56 4.22 0.30
N GLY A 68 7.46 3.29 0.54
CA GLY A 68 8.65 3.09 -0.26
C GLY A 68 9.36 1.82 0.19
N GLY A 69 10.31 1.39 -0.61
CA GLY A 69 11.04 0.17 -0.37
C GLY A 69 12.28 0.09 -1.24
N SER A 70 13.02 -0.99 -1.01
CA SER A 70 14.16 -1.33 -1.84
C SER A 70 13.72 -2.00 -3.14
N ALA A 71 14.67 -2.15 -4.07
CA ALA A 71 14.48 -2.94 -5.28
C ALA A 71 14.06 -4.42 -5.04
N GLN A 72 14.29 -4.95 -3.83
CA GLN A 72 13.95 -6.34 -3.48
C GLN A 72 12.54 -6.48 -2.88
N ASP A 73 11.91 -5.38 -2.48
CA ASP A 73 10.61 -5.41 -1.84
C ASP A 73 9.48 -5.60 -2.86
N ASP A 74 8.48 -6.41 -2.49
CA ASP A 74 7.25 -6.49 -3.27
C ASP A 74 6.45 -5.19 -3.11
N VAL A 75 6.43 -4.40 -4.18
CA VAL A 75 5.73 -3.12 -4.24
C VAL A 75 4.24 -3.28 -3.91
N SER A 76 3.58 -4.34 -4.40
CA SER A 76 2.15 -4.54 -4.17
C SER A 76 1.86 -4.76 -2.68
N ASP A 77 2.66 -5.59 -2.03
CA ASP A 77 2.50 -5.85 -0.59
C ASP A 77 2.78 -4.60 0.23
N MET A 78 3.77 -3.80 -0.16
CA MET A 78 4.10 -2.57 0.56
C MET A 78 3.08 -1.45 0.38
N LEU A 79 2.43 -1.38 -0.77
CA LEU A 79 1.29 -0.49 -0.99
C LEU A 79 0.05 -0.91 -0.16
N LYS A 80 -0.22 -2.22 -0.06
CA LYS A 80 -1.31 -2.73 0.77
C LYS A 80 -1.05 -2.48 2.26
N ASP A 81 0.17 -2.74 2.73
CA ASP A 81 0.58 -2.48 4.11
C ASP A 81 0.40 -1.01 4.50
N ALA A 82 0.87 -0.10 3.64
CA ALA A 82 0.71 1.34 3.86
C ALA A 82 -0.76 1.77 3.84
N THR A 83 -1.58 1.14 2.99
CA THR A 83 -3.02 1.40 2.96
C THR A 83 -3.69 0.93 4.26
N TYR A 84 -3.41 -0.29 4.72
CA TYR A 84 -3.96 -0.78 6.00
C TYR A 84 -3.54 0.09 7.18
N THR A 85 -2.27 0.51 7.19
CA THR A 85 -1.73 1.43 8.19
C THR A 85 -2.46 2.77 8.17
N TYR A 86 -2.69 3.34 6.98
CA TYR A 86 -3.41 4.61 6.82
C TYR A 86 -4.84 4.55 7.39
N PHE A 87 -5.55 3.45 7.16
CA PHE A 87 -6.89 3.23 7.71
C PHE A 87 -6.90 2.70 9.16
N GLY A 88 -5.73 2.52 9.79
CA GLY A 88 -5.62 2.01 11.16
C GLY A 88 -6.16 0.58 11.32
N VAL A 89 -6.09 -0.23 10.26
CA VAL A 89 -6.57 -1.62 10.29
C VAL A 89 -5.60 -2.48 11.10
N PRO A 90 -6.05 -3.13 12.18
CA PRO A 90 -5.18 -4.01 12.95
C PRO A 90 -4.70 -5.20 12.10
N ALA A 91 -3.41 -5.54 12.22
CA ALA A 91 -2.74 -6.62 11.48
C ALA A 91 -3.64 -7.85 11.24
N ARG A 92 -4.22 -8.42 12.30
CA ARG A 92 -5.06 -9.64 12.23
C ARG A 92 -6.23 -9.57 11.23
N TYR A 93 -6.71 -8.39 10.87
CA TYR A 93 -7.81 -8.19 9.91
C TYR A 93 -7.34 -7.89 8.48
N CYS A 94 -6.06 -7.59 8.26
CA CYS A 94 -5.55 -7.31 6.91
C CYS A 94 -5.71 -8.53 5.99
N ASP A 95 -6.07 -8.30 4.72
CA ASP A 95 -6.40 -9.37 3.76
C ASP A 95 -6.11 -8.95 2.32
N SER A 96 -5.20 -9.65 1.63
CA SER A 96 -4.93 -9.38 0.21
C SER A 96 -6.18 -9.34 -0.69
N ALA A 97 -7.24 -10.09 -0.37
CA ALA A 97 -8.44 -10.16 -1.17
C ALA A 97 -9.36 -8.93 -1.02
N LEU A 98 -9.23 -8.18 0.08
CA LEU A 98 -10.11 -7.06 0.40
C LEU A 98 -9.65 -5.73 -0.17
N LEU A 99 -8.41 -5.66 -0.66
CA LEU A 99 -7.83 -4.40 -1.13
C LEU A 99 -7.20 -4.55 -2.51
N ARG A 100 -7.79 -3.86 -3.48
CA ARG A 100 -7.25 -3.71 -4.83
C ARG A 100 -6.48 -2.41 -4.90
N VAL A 101 -5.19 -2.52 -5.18
CA VAL A 101 -4.32 -1.36 -5.40
C VAL A 101 -3.86 -1.38 -6.86
N ALA A 102 -3.95 -0.23 -7.54
CA ALA A 102 -3.38 -0.04 -8.87
C ALA A 102 -2.17 0.89 -8.78
N GLY A 103 -1.04 0.46 -9.33
CA GLY A 103 0.10 1.34 -9.57
C GLY A 103 0.03 1.88 -10.99
N GLU A 104 0.00 3.21 -11.15
CA GLU A 104 0.40 3.82 -12.41
C GLU A 104 1.91 4.08 -12.31
N PRO A 105 2.76 3.37 -13.08
CA PRO A 105 4.18 3.71 -13.14
C PRO A 105 4.32 5.07 -13.85
N LYS A 106 4.46 6.15 -13.08
CA LYS A 106 4.89 7.43 -13.64
C LYS A 106 6.40 7.51 -13.52
N ILE A 107 7.08 7.12 -14.58
CA ILE A 107 8.53 7.29 -14.70
C ILE A 107 8.81 8.79 -14.83
N LYS A 108 9.09 9.46 -13.71
CA LYS A 108 9.75 10.77 -13.73
C LYS A 108 11.25 10.52 -13.70
N LYS A 109 11.89 10.49 -14.87
CA LYS A 109 13.37 10.53 -14.94
C LYS A 109 13.82 11.83 -14.27
N HIS A 110 14.57 11.73 -13.18
CA HIS A 110 15.29 12.88 -12.64
C HIS A 110 16.22 13.37 -13.73
N LYS A 111 15.95 14.56 -14.28
CA LYS A 111 16.86 15.20 -15.23
C LYS A 111 18.04 15.67 -14.38
N THR A 112 19.14 14.93 -14.41
CA THR A 112 20.41 15.37 -13.85
C THR A 112 20.73 16.72 -14.49
N LEU A 113 20.62 17.80 -13.71
CA LEU A 113 21.18 19.08 -14.08
C LEU A 113 22.70 18.90 -14.01
N VAL A 114 23.28 18.51 -15.15
CA VAL A 114 24.72 18.68 -15.37
C VAL A 114 24.92 20.18 -15.51
N SER A 115 25.37 20.84 -14.44
CA SER A 115 25.93 22.18 -14.53
C SER A 115 27.18 22.11 -15.42
N ALA A 116 27.15 22.88 -16.50
CA ALA A 116 28.30 23.17 -17.35
C ALA A 116 29.22 24.20 -16.70
#